data_AF-A0A368BK66-F1
#
_entry.id   AF-A0A368BK66-F1
#
_cell.length_a   1.000
_cell.length_b   1.000
_cell.length_c   1.000
_cell.angle_alpha   90.00
_cell.angle_beta   90.00
_cell.angle_gamma   90.00
#
_symmetry.space_group_name_H-M   'P 1'
#
loop_
_entity.id
_entity.type
_entity.pdbx_description
1 polymer ?
#
loop_
_entity_poly.entity_id
_entity_poly.type
_entity_poly.pdbx_seq_one_letter_code
_entity_poly.pdbx_strand_id
1 'polypeptide(L)'
;MIDYKILFLLLCTFIVADDYVKIEISDSKKELSKEIFKKLERDHYLKKIKKDNLNEGYFSAIIKRVDESKNLFIADEIQEYIKKSKNFTEYSFDIELAYELINLYFERLVEFSNFQIELIEENQFDFTKDEYLDIFYEDNEWQSNFEDLKHLWRLDTKNDLLVAKMSESSSSEPNSDLIKRYKNRIRRINQQKEEDIFSLAINILTNQFDPHSSYLSPRSAEDFDVNMSLKLSGIGALLGVEDDYTKIINLVPGGPAEKSGKINPEDRITKIRQVGSSEYEDVVGWRIDEVVDLIRGEAGTEVEIEFISFDSDNDSSKLVILKREEIKLEDRAAKSEIIDINNNKIGIIDLPSFYIDFEEYQKRKKDYRSSSNDVKNILKEFNESNVDAVILDLRNNGGGALIEANKIIGLFVSSGPTVQVKQSRGYIQPYGSSRADQVWEKPLLVL
;
A
#
# COMPACT_ATOMS: atom_id res chain seq x y z
N MET A 1 -57.26 -21.49 -43.71
CA MET A 1 -56.01 -22.25 -43.50
C MET A 1 -54.90 -21.44 -44.15
N ILE A 2 -54.34 -20.50 -43.41
CA ILE A 2 -53.18 -19.70 -43.82
C ILE A 2 -52.28 -19.67 -42.59
N ASP A 3 -51.19 -20.44 -42.66
CA ASP A 3 -50.23 -20.63 -41.57
C ASP A 3 -49.34 -19.40 -41.40
N TYR A 4 -49.35 -18.84 -40.20
CA TYR A 4 -48.32 -17.90 -39.75
C TYR A 4 -47.14 -18.69 -39.17
N LYS A 5 -46.02 -18.77 -39.90
CA LYS A 5 -44.73 -19.14 -39.32
C LYS A 5 -44.12 -17.92 -38.63
N ILE A 6 -44.23 -17.90 -37.31
CA ILE A 6 -43.50 -16.97 -36.44
C ILE A 6 -42.06 -17.47 -36.35
N LEU A 7 -41.13 -16.71 -36.92
CA LEU A 7 -39.69 -16.91 -36.79
C LEU A 7 -39.25 -16.26 -35.47
N PHE A 8 -39.00 -17.07 -34.44
CA PHE A 8 -38.47 -16.61 -33.17
C PHE A 8 -36.96 -16.36 -33.35
N LEU A 9 -36.58 -15.09 -33.51
CA LEU A 9 -35.18 -14.68 -33.55
C LEU A 9 -34.66 -14.64 -32.11
N LEU A 10 -33.91 -15.66 -31.71
CA LEU A 10 -33.26 -15.75 -30.42
C LEU A 10 -32.08 -14.77 -30.42
N LEU A 11 -32.30 -13.56 -29.91
CA LEU A 11 -31.26 -12.58 -29.68
C LEU A 11 -30.48 -13.04 -28.43
N CYS A 12 -29.45 -13.86 -28.63
CA CYS A 12 -28.46 -14.11 -27.59
C CYS A 12 -27.72 -12.79 -27.36
N THR A 13 -28.13 -12.06 -26.33
CA THR A 13 -27.29 -11.04 -25.72
C THR A 13 -26.12 -11.78 -25.08
N PHE A 14 -24.99 -11.83 -25.77
CA PHE A 14 -23.71 -12.11 -25.12
C PHE A 14 -23.51 -11.03 -24.07
N ILE A 15 -23.61 -11.41 -22.80
CA ILE A 15 -22.99 -10.64 -21.73
C ILE A 15 -21.49 -10.79 -22.01
N VAL A 16 -20.88 -9.73 -22.53
CA VAL A 16 -19.42 -9.66 -22.64
C VAL A 16 -18.92 -9.67 -21.20
N ALA A 17 -18.26 -10.75 -20.79
CA ALA A 17 -17.48 -10.72 -19.58
C ALA A 17 -16.48 -9.57 -19.70
N ASP A 18 -16.24 -8.80 -18.63
CA ASP A 18 -15.21 -7.77 -18.63
C ASP A 18 -13.84 -8.46 -18.77
N ASP A 19 -13.41 -8.69 -20.01
CA ASP A 19 -12.13 -9.31 -20.32
C ASP A 19 -10.99 -8.42 -19.82
N TYR A 20 -9.98 -9.05 -19.22
CA TYR A 20 -8.79 -8.36 -18.74
C TYR A 20 -8.04 -7.72 -19.92
N VAL A 21 -7.75 -6.42 -19.81
CA VAL A 21 -6.96 -5.69 -20.81
C VAL A 21 -5.49 -5.82 -20.44
N LYS A 22 -4.73 -6.51 -21.29
CA LYS A 22 -3.28 -6.69 -21.12
C LYS A 22 -2.57 -5.34 -21.18
N ILE A 23 -1.71 -5.10 -20.21
CA ILE A 23 -0.91 -3.89 -20.12
C ILE A 23 0.48 -4.22 -20.65
N GLU A 24 0.84 -3.61 -21.78
CA GLU A 24 2.17 -3.73 -22.36
C GLU A 24 3.15 -2.78 -21.67
N ILE A 25 4.41 -3.21 -21.56
CA ILE A 25 5.49 -2.37 -21.05
C ILE A 25 5.91 -1.33 -22.11
N SER A 26 5.88 -0.06 -21.74
CA SER A 26 6.37 1.05 -22.55
C SER A 26 7.89 1.06 -22.67
N ASP A 27 8.41 1.62 -23.76
CA ASP A 27 9.86 1.74 -23.96
C ASP A 27 10.54 2.53 -22.82
N SER A 28 9.86 3.55 -22.26
CA SER A 28 10.36 4.31 -21.13
C SER A 28 10.56 3.44 -19.87
N LYS A 29 9.63 2.52 -19.59
CA LYS A 29 9.74 1.56 -18.49
C LYS A 29 10.81 0.50 -18.77
N LYS A 30 10.97 0.06 -20.02
CA LYS A 30 12.08 -0.83 -20.39
C LYS A 30 13.43 -0.17 -20.11
N GLU A 31 13.61 1.09 -20.50
CA GLU A 31 14.84 1.85 -20.23
C GLU A 31 15.07 2.04 -18.73
N LEU A 32 14.04 2.45 -18.00
CA LEU A 32 14.09 2.61 -16.55
C LEU A 32 14.48 1.31 -15.84
N SER A 33 13.92 0.17 -16.25
CA SER A 33 14.25 -1.15 -15.67
C SER A 33 15.75 -1.47 -15.81
N LYS A 34 16.34 -1.16 -16.96
CA LYS A 34 17.77 -1.33 -17.24
C LYS A 34 18.63 -0.38 -16.41
N GLU A 35 18.17 0.86 -16.19
CA GLU A 35 18.85 1.81 -15.33
C GLU A 35 18.85 1.37 -13.86
N ILE A 36 17.70 0.93 -13.35
CA ILE A 36 17.55 0.42 -11.99
C ILE A 36 18.50 -0.75 -11.76
N PHE A 37 18.51 -1.73 -12.66
CA PHE A 37 19.40 -2.88 -12.54
C PHE A 37 20.88 -2.49 -12.55
N LYS A 38 21.31 -1.60 -13.46
CA LYS A 38 22.68 -1.07 -13.47
C LYS A 38 23.04 -0.37 -12.16
N LYS A 39 22.10 0.37 -11.57
CA LYS A 39 22.29 1.05 -10.28
C LYS A 39 22.47 0.03 -9.16
N LEU A 40 21.63 -1.01 -9.12
CA LEU A 40 21.76 -2.09 -8.14
C LEU A 40 23.10 -2.82 -8.30
N GLU A 41 23.50 -3.20 -9.51
CA GLU A 41 24.79 -3.87 -9.73
C GLU A 41 26.00 -3.04 -9.29
N ARG A 42 25.95 -1.72 -9.48
CA ARG A 42 27.07 -0.81 -9.18
C ARG A 42 27.13 -0.40 -7.72
N ASP A 43 25.99 -0.05 -7.13
CA ASP A 43 25.92 0.72 -5.89
C ASP A 43 25.49 -0.14 -4.68
N HIS A 44 24.84 -1.28 -4.93
CA HIS A 44 24.34 -2.16 -3.86
C HIS A 44 25.46 -2.71 -2.97
N TYR A 45 25.16 -2.94 -1.69
CA TYR A 45 26.15 -3.42 -0.72
C TYR A 45 26.61 -4.84 -1.05
N LEU A 46 25.68 -5.71 -1.42
CA LEU A 46 25.97 -7.07 -1.89
C LEU A 46 26.38 -7.03 -3.36
N LYS A 47 27.69 -7.14 -3.62
CA LYS A 47 28.28 -7.07 -4.97
C LYS A 47 28.31 -8.39 -5.74
N LYS A 48 28.04 -9.51 -5.08
CA LYS A 48 28.17 -10.87 -5.64
C LYS A 48 26.80 -11.54 -5.69
N ILE A 49 25.94 -11.08 -6.59
CA ILE A 49 24.78 -11.88 -6.96
C ILE A 49 25.27 -12.95 -7.91
N LYS A 50 24.82 -14.19 -7.71
CA LYS A 50 25.09 -15.29 -8.63
C LYS A 50 24.36 -15.00 -9.95
N LYS A 51 25.04 -14.30 -10.85
CA LYS A 51 24.47 -13.83 -12.12
C LYS A 51 24.02 -14.99 -13.01
N ASP A 52 24.69 -16.13 -12.91
CA ASP A 52 24.43 -17.30 -13.76
C ASP A 52 23.00 -17.85 -13.63
N ASN A 53 22.28 -17.55 -12.53
CA ASN A 53 20.88 -17.97 -12.31
C ASN A 53 19.97 -16.78 -11.91
N LEU A 54 20.34 -15.54 -12.23
CA LEU A 54 19.58 -14.37 -11.77
C LEU A 54 18.15 -14.38 -12.35
N ASN A 55 18.02 -14.58 -13.65
CA ASN A 55 16.71 -14.60 -14.29
C ASN A 55 15.85 -15.78 -13.80
N GLU A 56 16.42 -16.97 -13.62
CA GLU A 56 15.69 -18.11 -13.06
C GLU A 56 15.20 -17.85 -11.63
N GLY A 57 16.04 -17.24 -10.78
CA GLY A 57 15.66 -16.83 -9.43
C GLY A 57 14.57 -15.76 -9.44
N TYR A 58 14.67 -14.78 -10.35
CA TYR A 58 13.67 -13.75 -10.55
C TYR A 58 12.31 -14.34 -10.93
N PHE A 59 12.24 -15.24 -11.92
CA PHE A 59 10.99 -15.89 -12.33
C PHE A 59 10.43 -16.82 -11.24
N SER A 60 11.28 -17.54 -10.52
CA SER A 60 10.85 -18.33 -9.35
C SER A 60 10.20 -17.44 -8.29
N ALA A 61 10.74 -16.24 -8.08
CA ALA A 61 10.17 -15.26 -7.16
C ALA A 61 8.89 -14.61 -7.69
N ILE A 62 8.76 -14.37 -9.00
CA ILE A 62 7.50 -13.92 -9.60
C ILE A 62 6.43 -14.98 -9.37
N ILE A 63 6.68 -16.23 -9.76
CA ILE A 63 5.75 -17.35 -9.61
C ILE A 63 5.31 -17.48 -8.15
N LYS A 64 6.26 -17.45 -7.21
CA LYS A 64 5.94 -17.46 -5.78
C LYS A 64 5.08 -16.27 -5.36
N ARG A 65 5.32 -15.08 -5.91
CA ARG A 65 4.57 -13.87 -5.55
C ARG A 65 3.15 -13.87 -6.12
N VAL A 66 2.94 -14.41 -7.32
CA VAL A 66 1.64 -14.38 -8.00
C VAL A 66 0.76 -15.59 -7.69
N ASP A 67 1.35 -16.76 -7.38
CA ASP A 67 0.60 -18.00 -7.15
C ASP A 67 1.29 -18.85 -6.07
N GLU A 68 1.48 -18.25 -4.88
CA GLU A 68 2.06 -18.95 -3.72
C GLU A 68 1.18 -20.15 -3.31
N SER A 69 -0.13 -20.01 -3.45
CA SER A 69 -1.14 -21.02 -3.16
C SER A 69 -1.25 -22.14 -4.20
N LYS A 70 -0.63 -21.97 -5.37
CA LYS A 70 -0.67 -22.92 -6.50
C LYS A 70 -2.08 -23.29 -6.95
N ASN A 71 -2.99 -22.32 -6.87
CA ASN A 71 -4.39 -22.48 -7.20
C ASN A 71 -4.82 -21.61 -8.39
N LEU A 72 -3.89 -20.95 -9.10
CA LEU A 72 -4.22 -20.16 -10.29
C LEU A 72 -3.72 -20.79 -11.58
N PHE A 73 -2.55 -21.45 -11.56
CA PHE A 73 -1.96 -22.03 -12.77
C PHE A 73 -1.94 -23.55 -12.76
N ILE A 74 -1.83 -24.14 -13.95
CA ILE A 74 -1.49 -25.56 -14.08
C ILE A 74 0.03 -25.75 -14.17
N ALA A 75 0.49 -26.96 -13.87
CA ALA A 75 1.91 -27.29 -13.84
C ALA A 75 2.62 -26.99 -15.19
N ASP A 76 1.98 -27.30 -16.31
CA ASP A 76 2.55 -27.09 -17.65
C ASP A 76 2.81 -25.62 -17.97
N GLU A 77 1.89 -24.72 -17.60
CA GLU A 77 2.06 -23.27 -17.78
C GLU A 77 3.30 -22.76 -17.03
N ILE A 78 3.43 -23.16 -15.76
CA ILE A 78 4.57 -22.77 -14.92
C ILE A 78 5.89 -23.32 -15.47
N GLN A 79 5.91 -24.58 -15.91
CA GLN A 79 7.11 -25.17 -16.51
C GLN A 79 7.51 -24.48 -17.82
N GLU A 80 6.54 -23.99 -18.60
CA GLU A 80 6.83 -23.20 -19.80
C GLU A 80 7.56 -21.90 -19.44
N TYR A 81 7.09 -21.15 -18.44
CA TYR A 81 7.76 -19.90 -18.01
C TYR A 81 9.15 -20.15 -17.43
N ILE A 82 9.33 -21.22 -16.63
CA ILE A 82 10.65 -21.61 -16.11
C ILE A 82 11.60 -21.98 -17.26
N LYS A 83 11.09 -22.64 -18.31
CA LYS A 83 11.89 -22.98 -19.49
C LYS A 83 12.25 -21.73 -20.30
N LYS A 84 11.30 -20.82 -20.52
CA LYS A 84 11.55 -19.52 -21.18
C LYS A 84 12.59 -18.70 -20.41
N SER A 85 12.49 -18.63 -19.08
CA SER A 85 13.43 -17.88 -18.23
C SER A 85 14.86 -18.43 -18.30
N LYS A 86 15.04 -19.75 -18.50
CA LYS A 86 16.34 -20.39 -18.69
C LYS A 86 16.98 -20.12 -20.05
N ASN A 87 16.16 -19.86 -21.07
CA ASN A 87 16.64 -19.55 -22.41
C ASN A 87 17.08 -18.09 -22.57
N PHE A 88 16.84 -17.24 -21.56
CA PHE A 88 17.26 -15.86 -21.57
C PHE A 88 18.80 -15.76 -21.45
N THR A 89 19.45 -15.33 -22.54
CA THR A 89 20.92 -15.35 -22.65
C THR A 89 21.60 -14.07 -22.19
N GLU A 90 20.86 -12.99 -21.95
CA GLU A 90 21.47 -11.75 -21.46
C GLU A 90 21.84 -11.91 -19.97
N TYR A 91 22.96 -11.29 -19.57
CA TYR A 91 23.41 -11.25 -18.17
C TYR A 91 22.59 -10.24 -17.34
N SER A 92 21.27 -10.37 -17.37
CA SER A 92 20.29 -9.45 -16.78
C SER A 92 19.02 -10.23 -16.38
N PHE A 93 17.85 -9.60 -16.51
CA PHE A 93 16.53 -10.16 -16.26
C PHE A 93 15.60 -9.83 -17.43
N ASP A 94 14.63 -10.70 -17.69
CA ASP A 94 13.67 -10.53 -18.77
C ASP A 94 12.40 -9.83 -18.26
N ILE A 95 12.35 -8.50 -18.44
CA ILE A 95 11.20 -7.70 -18.00
C ILE A 95 9.97 -7.92 -18.89
N GLU A 96 10.14 -8.24 -20.18
CA GLU A 96 9.02 -8.44 -21.10
C GLU A 96 8.31 -9.76 -20.79
N LEU A 97 9.09 -10.83 -20.58
CA LEU A 97 8.54 -12.11 -20.13
C LEU A 97 7.91 -12.01 -18.72
N ALA A 98 8.43 -11.13 -17.85
CA ALA A 98 7.82 -10.87 -16.55
C ALA A 98 6.45 -10.20 -16.69
N TYR A 99 6.31 -9.23 -17.59
CA TYR A 99 5.02 -8.64 -17.93
C TYR A 99 4.06 -9.67 -18.54
N GLU A 100 4.54 -10.57 -19.40
CA GLU A 100 3.72 -11.66 -19.95
C GLU A 100 3.11 -12.52 -18.83
N LEU A 101 3.93 -12.96 -17.88
CA LEU A 101 3.48 -13.78 -16.74
C LEU A 101 2.57 -13.02 -15.77
N ILE A 102 2.87 -11.75 -15.47
CA ILE A 102 2.04 -10.93 -14.57
C ILE A 102 0.68 -10.60 -15.21
N ASN A 103 0.65 -10.33 -16.53
CA ASN A 103 -0.62 -10.16 -17.25
C ASN A 103 -1.44 -11.46 -17.23
N LEU A 104 -0.80 -12.62 -17.44
CA LEU A 104 -1.47 -13.93 -17.35
C LEU A 104 -2.05 -14.17 -15.95
N TYR A 105 -1.35 -13.76 -14.89
CA TYR A 105 -1.86 -13.80 -13.53
C TYR A 105 -3.14 -12.98 -13.34
N PHE A 106 -3.17 -11.74 -13.82
CA PHE A 106 -4.35 -10.90 -13.69
C PHE A 106 -5.52 -11.39 -14.55
N GLU A 107 -5.24 -11.88 -15.76
CA GLU A 107 -6.20 -12.56 -16.62
C GLU A 107 -6.83 -13.76 -15.87
N ARG A 108 -5.99 -14.62 -15.26
CA ARG A 108 -6.43 -15.79 -14.50
C ARG A 108 -7.25 -15.43 -13.25
N LEU A 109 -6.93 -14.33 -12.56
CA LEU A 109 -7.73 -13.85 -11.43
C LEU A 109 -9.12 -13.35 -11.86
N VAL A 110 -9.23 -12.71 -13.02
CA VAL A 110 -10.52 -12.29 -13.58
C VAL A 110 -11.34 -13.52 -13.98
N GLU A 111 -10.73 -14.48 -14.68
CA GLU A 111 -11.37 -15.75 -15.02
C GLU A 111 -11.87 -16.51 -13.77
N PHE A 112 -11.01 -16.65 -12.76
CA PHE A 112 -11.37 -17.28 -11.50
C PHE A 112 -12.55 -16.54 -10.88
N SER A 113 -12.47 -15.21 -10.74
CA SER A 113 -13.55 -14.40 -10.15
C SER A 113 -14.88 -14.52 -10.88
N ASN A 114 -14.87 -14.56 -12.21
CA ASN A 114 -16.07 -14.78 -13.02
C ASN A 114 -16.65 -16.18 -12.77
N PHE A 115 -15.82 -17.21 -12.73
CA PHE A 115 -16.25 -18.57 -12.38
C PHE A 115 -16.85 -18.64 -10.98
N GLN A 116 -16.28 -17.92 -10.00
CA GLN A 116 -16.87 -17.86 -8.65
C GLN A 116 -18.26 -17.18 -8.66
N ILE A 117 -18.45 -16.12 -9.46
CA ILE A 117 -19.75 -15.44 -9.61
C ILE A 117 -20.78 -16.43 -10.18
N GLU A 118 -20.44 -17.11 -11.28
CA GLU A 118 -21.32 -18.12 -11.91
C GLU A 118 -21.75 -19.19 -10.89
N LEU A 119 -20.81 -19.75 -10.13
CA LEU A 119 -21.11 -20.77 -9.11
C LEU A 119 -22.04 -20.28 -7.99
N ILE A 120 -21.88 -19.02 -7.56
CA ILE A 120 -22.74 -18.43 -6.51
C ILE A 120 -24.13 -18.10 -7.06
N GLU A 121 -24.23 -17.65 -8.31
CA GLU A 121 -25.50 -17.38 -8.99
C GLU A 121 -26.29 -18.66 -9.26
N GLU A 122 -25.62 -19.74 -9.67
CA GLU A 122 -26.24 -21.07 -9.81
C GLU A 122 -26.70 -21.65 -8.46
N ASN A 123 -25.99 -21.32 -7.37
CA ASN A 123 -26.31 -21.67 -5.99
C ASN A 123 -26.52 -23.19 -5.75
N GLN A 124 -25.74 -24.04 -6.43
CA GLN A 124 -25.89 -25.50 -6.38
C GLN A 124 -24.95 -26.20 -5.38
N PHE A 125 -24.41 -25.48 -4.40
CA PHE A 125 -23.51 -26.07 -3.40
C PHE A 125 -24.24 -27.00 -2.43
N ASP A 126 -23.82 -28.27 -2.40
CA ASP A 126 -24.30 -29.27 -1.45
C ASP A 126 -23.39 -29.33 -0.22
N PHE A 127 -23.83 -28.74 0.90
CA PHE A 127 -23.10 -28.72 2.16
C PHE A 127 -23.25 -30.01 2.99
N THR A 128 -23.97 -31.02 2.48
CA THR A 128 -24.12 -32.32 3.15
C THR A 128 -23.09 -33.35 2.69
N LYS A 129 -22.34 -33.07 1.62
CA LYS A 129 -21.25 -33.91 1.13
C LYS A 129 -19.96 -33.68 1.90
N ASP A 130 -19.28 -34.77 2.24
CA ASP A 130 -17.92 -34.75 2.78
C ASP A 130 -16.92 -34.37 1.67
N GLU A 131 -16.45 -33.14 1.72
CA GLU A 131 -15.45 -32.59 0.81
C GLU A 131 -14.36 -31.89 1.63
N TYR A 132 -13.12 -31.90 1.14
CA TYR A 132 -11.95 -31.37 1.86
C TYR A 132 -11.25 -30.33 0.99
N LEU A 133 -10.85 -29.22 1.63
CA LEU A 133 -10.01 -28.18 1.05
C LEU A 133 -8.80 -28.01 1.97
N ASP A 134 -7.60 -28.04 1.40
CA ASP A 134 -6.40 -27.69 2.16
C ASP A 134 -6.32 -26.17 2.29
N ILE A 135 -6.25 -25.70 3.53
CA ILE A 135 -6.11 -24.28 3.85
C ILE A 135 -4.64 -23.88 4.07
N PHE A 136 -3.75 -24.87 4.18
CA PHE A 136 -2.31 -24.70 4.32
C PHE A 136 -1.67 -24.89 2.95
N TYR A 137 -1.19 -23.78 2.38
CA TYR A 137 -0.71 -23.79 1.00
C TYR A 137 0.72 -24.32 0.85
N GLU A 138 1.44 -24.54 1.95
CA GLU A 138 2.86 -24.85 1.96
C GLU A 138 3.19 -26.15 1.19
N ASP A 139 2.29 -27.13 1.26
CA ASP A 139 2.45 -28.46 0.65
C ASP A 139 1.66 -28.61 -0.66
N ASN A 140 0.97 -27.56 -1.14
CA ASN A 140 0.22 -27.62 -2.38
C ASN A 140 1.13 -27.91 -3.58
N GLU A 141 0.59 -28.57 -4.60
CA GLU A 141 1.22 -28.73 -5.92
C GLU A 141 0.30 -28.12 -6.99
N TRP A 142 0.90 -27.63 -8.08
CA TRP A 142 0.10 -27.14 -9.22
C TRP A 142 -0.69 -28.29 -9.83
N GLN A 143 -1.94 -27.99 -10.20
CA GLN A 143 -2.82 -28.97 -10.80
C GLN A 143 -2.30 -29.42 -12.18
N SER A 144 -2.57 -30.67 -12.54
CA SER A 144 -2.08 -31.25 -13.80
C SER A 144 -2.86 -30.75 -15.02
N ASN A 145 -4.11 -30.30 -14.83
CA ASN A 145 -4.99 -29.85 -15.91
C ASN A 145 -6.03 -28.84 -15.39
N PHE A 146 -6.75 -28.20 -16.31
CA PHE A 146 -7.75 -27.18 -16.00
C PHE A 146 -9.02 -27.72 -15.33
N GLU A 147 -9.35 -29.01 -15.50
CA GLU A 147 -10.52 -29.60 -14.83
C GLU A 147 -10.28 -29.70 -13.32
N ASP A 148 -9.10 -30.20 -12.93
CA ASP A 148 -8.67 -30.28 -11.54
C ASP A 148 -8.55 -28.88 -10.90
N LEU A 149 -8.02 -27.91 -11.66
CA LEU A 149 -7.94 -26.51 -11.23
C LEU A 149 -9.33 -25.90 -10.99
N LYS A 150 -10.29 -26.10 -11.92
CA LYS A 150 -11.67 -25.62 -11.74
C LYS A 150 -12.37 -26.34 -10.58
N HIS A 151 -12.05 -27.60 -10.33
CA HIS A 151 -12.56 -28.29 -9.15
C HIS A 151 -12.05 -27.67 -7.85
N LEU A 152 -10.77 -27.29 -7.79
CA LEU A 152 -10.20 -26.54 -6.67
C LEU A 152 -10.89 -25.17 -6.50
N TRP A 153 -11.10 -24.43 -7.58
CA TRP A 153 -11.85 -23.16 -7.56
C TRP A 153 -13.28 -23.31 -7.04
N ARG A 154 -13.95 -24.42 -7.38
CA ARG A 154 -15.28 -24.73 -6.84
C ARG A 154 -15.22 -24.97 -5.33
N LEU A 155 -14.22 -25.70 -4.83
CA LEU A 155 -14.03 -25.92 -3.40
C LEU A 155 -13.74 -24.62 -2.66
N ASP A 156 -12.86 -23.77 -3.20
CA ASP A 156 -12.55 -22.44 -2.67
C ASP A 156 -13.83 -21.59 -2.57
N THR A 157 -14.63 -21.55 -3.64
CA THR A 157 -15.89 -20.79 -3.67
C THR A 157 -16.94 -21.36 -2.71
N LYS A 158 -17.01 -22.68 -2.57
CA LYS A 158 -17.88 -23.34 -1.58
C LYS A 158 -17.47 -22.95 -0.16
N ASN A 159 -16.16 -22.92 0.12
CA ASN A 159 -15.62 -22.52 1.40
C ASN A 159 -15.90 -21.04 1.70
N ASP A 160 -15.72 -20.14 0.73
CA ASP A 160 -16.07 -18.72 0.85
C ASP A 160 -17.55 -18.54 1.24
N LEU A 161 -18.46 -19.29 0.60
CA LEU A 161 -19.88 -19.28 0.92
C LEU A 161 -20.20 -19.89 2.29
N LEU A 162 -19.50 -20.98 2.68
CA LEU A 162 -19.68 -21.59 3.99
C LEU A 162 -19.27 -20.63 5.11
N VAL A 163 -18.09 -20.00 4.99
CA VAL A 163 -17.59 -18.99 5.94
C VAL A 163 -18.54 -17.80 6.00
N ALA A 164 -19.01 -17.31 4.86
CA ALA A 164 -19.98 -16.22 4.82
C ALA A 164 -21.30 -16.58 5.52
N LYS A 165 -21.80 -17.82 5.38
CA LYS A 165 -23.01 -18.29 6.07
C LYS A 165 -22.82 -18.53 7.57
N MET A 166 -21.60 -18.85 8.01
CA MET A 166 -21.29 -19.12 9.41
C MET A 166 -20.95 -17.87 10.23
N SER A 167 -20.57 -16.77 9.56
CA SER A 167 -20.18 -15.55 10.26
C SER A 167 -21.37 -14.89 10.95
N GLU A 168 -21.25 -14.62 12.25
CA GLU A 168 -22.27 -13.89 13.02
C GLU A 168 -22.49 -12.45 12.54
N SER A 169 -21.51 -11.89 11.80
CA SER A 169 -21.57 -10.55 11.20
C SER A 169 -22.02 -10.56 9.73
N SER A 170 -22.45 -11.70 9.19
CA SER A 170 -22.86 -11.81 7.80
C SER A 170 -24.14 -11.02 7.54
N SER A 171 -24.26 -10.38 6.37
CA SER A 171 -25.54 -9.80 5.96
C SER A 171 -26.62 -10.89 5.83
N SER A 172 -27.88 -10.49 5.72
CA SER A 172 -28.98 -11.40 5.40
C SER A 172 -28.85 -12.05 4.01
N GLU A 173 -27.90 -11.61 3.17
CA GLU A 173 -27.74 -12.02 1.77
C GLU A 173 -26.27 -12.36 1.43
N PRO A 174 -25.70 -13.45 1.99
CA PRO A 174 -24.29 -13.79 1.82
C PRO A 174 -23.87 -14.00 0.35
N ASN A 175 -24.77 -14.49 -0.51
CA ASN A 175 -24.50 -14.65 -1.93
C ASN A 175 -24.29 -13.29 -2.62
N SER A 176 -25.12 -12.29 -2.30
CA SER A 176 -25.04 -10.94 -2.87
C SER A 176 -23.71 -10.27 -2.49
N ASP A 177 -23.32 -10.41 -1.21
CA ASP A 177 -22.04 -9.87 -0.72
C ASP A 177 -20.83 -10.50 -1.41
N LEU A 178 -20.85 -11.82 -1.64
CA LEU A 178 -19.77 -12.50 -2.34
C LEU A 178 -19.69 -12.09 -3.80
N ILE A 179 -20.82 -12.01 -4.51
CA ILE A 179 -20.85 -11.50 -5.89
C ILE A 179 -20.30 -10.07 -5.93
N LYS A 180 -20.71 -9.20 -5.00
CA LYS A 180 -20.19 -7.82 -4.89
C LYS A 180 -18.68 -7.81 -4.65
N ARG A 181 -18.18 -8.67 -3.77
CA ARG A 181 -16.73 -8.84 -3.49
C ARG A 181 -15.97 -9.25 -4.75
N TYR A 182 -16.47 -10.22 -5.51
CA TYR A 182 -15.82 -10.73 -6.70
C TYR A 182 -15.84 -9.70 -7.84
N LYS A 183 -16.96 -9.00 -8.06
CA LYS A 183 -17.05 -7.88 -9.00
C LYS A 183 -16.09 -6.75 -8.63
N ASN A 184 -15.99 -6.42 -7.34
CA ASN A 184 -15.04 -5.42 -6.85
C ASN A 184 -13.58 -5.82 -7.10
N ARG A 185 -13.24 -7.10 -6.98
CA ARG A 185 -11.90 -7.61 -7.33
C ARG A 185 -11.62 -7.47 -8.83
N ILE A 186 -12.55 -7.89 -9.70
CA ILE A 186 -12.42 -7.73 -11.16
C ILE A 186 -12.21 -6.26 -11.52
N ARG A 187 -13.05 -5.38 -10.99
CA ARG A 187 -12.93 -3.93 -11.21
C ARG A 187 -11.55 -3.40 -10.80
N ARG A 188 -11.05 -3.76 -9.62
CA ARG A 188 -9.72 -3.32 -9.15
C ARG A 188 -8.59 -3.80 -10.05
N ILE A 189 -8.70 -5.02 -10.59
CA ILE A 189 -7.72 -5.56 -11.55
C ILE A 189 -7.77 -4.76 -12.86
N ASN A 190 -8.97 -4.50 -13.39
CA ASN A 190 -9.13 -3.76 -14.65
C ASN A 190 -8.78 -2.26 -14.55
N GLN A 191 -8.71 -1.71 -13.34
CA GLN A 191 -8.25 -0.34 -13.08
C GLN A 191 -6.73 -0.23 -12.88
N GLN A 192 -5.98 -1.33 -13.02
CA GLN A 192 -4.53 -1.26 -12.87
C GLN A 192 -3.87 -0.42 -13.96
N LYS A 193 -2.76 0.21 -13.58
CA LYS A 193 -1.92 0.99 -14.49
C LYS A 193 -0.61 0.27 -14.76
N GLU A 194 0.08 0.69 -15.82
CA GLU A 194 1.43 0.22 -16.12
C GLU A 194 2.39 0.34 -14.93
N GLU A 195 2.26 1.41 -14.14
CA GLU A 195 3.06 1.62 -12.93
C GLU A 195 2.86 0.53 -11.87
N ASP A 196 1.65 -0.03 -11.75
CA ASP A 196 1.34 -1.09 -10.77
C ASP A 196 2.11 -2.37 -11.14
N ILE A 197 2.04 -2.77 -12.41
CA ILE A 197 2.75 -3.95 -12.93
C ILE A 197 4.26 -3.73 -12.90
N PHE A 198 4.72 -2.55 -13.32
CA PHE A 198 6.13 -2.19 -13.29
C PHE A 198 6.70 -2.28 -11.87
N SER A 199 5.99 -1.66 -10.91
CA SER A 199 6.38 -1.66 -9.51
C SER A 199 6.42 -3.07 -8.93
N LEU A 200 5.44 -3.92 -9.26
CA LEU A 200 5.42 -5.32 -8.84
C LEU A 200 6.65 -6.07 -9.38
N ALA A 201 6.88 -6.00 -10.69
CA ALA A 201 7.99 -6.68 -11.36
C ALA A 201 9.35 -6.24 -10.79
N ILE A 202 9.59 -4.93 -10.68
CA ILE A 202 10.86 -4.40 -10.18
C ILE A 202 11.05 -4.68 -8.69
N ASN A 203 10.00 -4.61 -7.86
CA ASN A 203 10.16 -4.96 -6.44
C ASN A 203 10.47 -6.45 -6.22
N ILE A 204 9.94 -7.34 -7.05
CA ILE A 204 10.33 -8.76 -7.03
C ILE A 204 11.82 -8.91 -7.37
N LEU A 205 12.30 -8.14 -8.35
CA LEU A 205 13.73 -8.10 -8.72
C LEU A 205 14.59 -7.54 -7.60
N THR A 206 14.24 -6.42 -6.98
CA THR A 206 15.04 -5.80 -5.90
C THR A 206 15.13 -6.71 -4.68
N ASN A 207 14.07 -7.43 -4.35
CA ASN A 207 14.07 -8.40 -3.24
C ASN A 207 15.01 -9.60 -3.46
N GLN A 208 15.47 -9.85 -4.70
CA GLN A 208 16.53 -10.84 -4.95
C GLN A 208 17.90 -10.38 -4.45
N PHE A 209 18.09 -9.07 -4.28
CA PHE A 209 19.32 -8.49 -3.77
C PHE A 209 19.32 -8.59 -2.25
N ASP A 210 18.31 -8.02 -1.59
CA ASP A 210 18.10 -8.07 -0.14
C ASP A 210 16.65 -7.66 0.22
N PRO A 211 16.14 -7.96 1.43
CA PRO A 211 14.74 -7.70 1.81
C PRO A 211 14.39 -6.22 2.08
N HIS A 212 15.36 -5.31 2.06
CA HIS A 212 15.18 -3.88 2.30
C HIS A 212 15.43 -3.01 1.05
N SER A 213 15.79 -3.63 -0.09
CA SER A 213 15.86 -2.94 -1.38
C SER A 213 14.49 -2.94 -2.05
N SER A 214 13.96 -1.75 -2.34
CA SER A 214 12.67 -1.57 -3.00
C SER A 214 12.71 -0.47 -4.06
N TYR A 215 11.81 -0.58 -5.02
CA TYR A 215 11.46 0.47 -5.95
C TYR A 215 10.22 1.20 -5.45
N LEU A 216 10.32 2.52 -5.35
CA LEU A 216 9.20 3.40 -5.07
C LEU A 216 8.74 4.05 -6.37
N SER A 217 7.49 3.80 -6.76
CA SER A 217 6.82 4.61 -7.79
C SER A 217 6.79 6.08 -7.36
N PRO A 218 6.59 7.05 -8.28
CA PRO A 218 6.54 8.47 -7.93
C PRO A 218 5.61 8.77 -6.74
N ARG A 219 4.45 8.12 -6.73
CA ARG A 219 3.47 8.22 -5.65
C ARG A 219 3.93 7.56 -4.35
N SER A 220 4.52 6.37 -4.42
CA SER A 220 5.10 5.71 -3.23
C SER A 220 6.25 6.51 -2.62
N ALA A 221 7.02 7.22 -3.47
CA ALA A 221 8.09 8.11 -3.04
C ALA A 221 7.53 9.36 -2.34
N GLU A 222 6.47 9.97 -2.87
CA GLU A 222 5.76 11.07 -2.20
C GLU A 222 5.20 10.64 -0.84
N ASP A 223 4.53 9.48 -0.77
CA ASP A 223 4.01 8.96 0.50
C ASP A 223 5.13 8.64 1.50
N PHE A 224 6.29 8.16 1.03
CA PHE A 224 7.47 7.98 1.87
C PHE A 224 7.97 9.32 2.43
N ASP A 225 8.05 10.37 1.59
CA ASP A 225 8.47 11.71 2.01
C ASP A 225 7.48 12.34 2.99
N VAL A 226 6.16 12.15 2.81
CA VAL A 226 5.12 12.57 3.76
C VAL A 226 5.29 11.86 5.11
N ASN A 227 5.51 10.54 5.09
CA ASN A 227 5.73 9.77 6.31
C ASN A 227 7.02 10.17 7.03
N MET A 228 8.05 10.57 6.29
CA MET A 228 9.32 11.00 6.87
C MET A 228 9.26 12.45 7.38
N SER A 229 8.60 13.36 6.67
CA SER A 229 8.48 14.78 7.07
C SER A 229 7.38 15.03 8.10
N LEU A 230 6.41 14.11 8.22
CA LEU A 230 5.14 14.29 8.93
C LEU A 230 4.36 15.53 8.45
N LYS A 231 4.52 15.87 7.17
CA LYS A 231 3.83 16.98 6.52
C LYS A 231 3.14 16.48 5.26
N LEU A 232 1.93 16.95 5.04
CA LEU A 232 1.16 16.70 3.84
C LEU A 232 0.60 18.02 3.32
N SER A 233 0.61 18.24 2.01
CA SER A 233 -0.13 19.34 1.38
C SER A 233 -1.45 18.84 0.82
N GLY A 234 -2.57 19.39 1.31
CA GLY A 234 -3.90 18.96 0.87
C GLY A 234 -5.01 19.56 1.72
N ILE A 235 -6.15 18.84 1.77
CA ILE A 235 -7.34 19.31 2.49
C ILE A 235 -7.41 18.80 3.94
N GLY A 236 -6.59 17.83 4.33
CA GLY A 236 -6.56 17.30 5.70
C GLY A 236 -7.73 16.39 6.02
N ALA A 237 -7.98 15.39 5.18
CA ALA A 237 -8.99 14.36 5.39
C ALA A 237 -8.39 12.97 5.15
N LEU A 238 -8.79 12.00 5.97
CA LEU A 238 -8.53 10.58 5.75
C LEU A 238 -9.66 10.02 4.90
N LEU A 239 -9.31 9.46 3.75
CA LEU A 239 -10.27 8.92 2.79
C LEU A 239 -10.29 7.39 2.86
N GLY A 240 -11.46 6.82 2.57
CA GLY A 240 -11.72 5.41 2.41
C GLY A 240 -12.53 5.13 1.17
N VAL A 241 -12.72 3.85 0.84
CA VAL A 241 -13.64 3.42 -0.21
C VAL A 241 -14.80 2.71 0.44
N GLU A 242 -16.01 3.15 0.14
CA GLU A 242 -17.24 2.45 0.47
C GLU A 242 -18.03 2.29 -0.83
N ASP A 243 -18.23 1.04 -1.25
CA ASP A 243 -18.83 0.68 -2.53
C ASP A 243 -18.10 1.28 -3.74
N ASP A 244 -18.73 2.26 -4.40
CA ASP A 244 -18.19 2.97 -5.57
C ASP A 244 -17.75 4.40 -5.21
N TYR A 245 -17.92 4.81 -3.96
CA TYR A 245 -17.63 6.17 -3.53
C TYR A 245 -16.34 6.24 -2.72
N THR A 246 -15.57 7.30 -2.96
CA THR A 246 -14.54 7.72 -2.02
C THR A 246 -15.21 8.47 -0.87
N LYS A 247 -15.01 8.00 0.35
CA LYS A 247 -15.71 8.46 1.55
C LYS A 247 -14.71 9.08 2.53
N ILE A 248 -15.16 10.06 3.31
CA ILE A 248 -14.36 10.64 4.37
C ILE A 248 -14.49 9.78 5.62
N ILE A 249 -13.40 9.15 6.04
CA ILE A 249 -13.34 8.38 7.28
C ILE A 249 -13.18 9.34 8.47
N ASN A 250 -12.25 10.29 8.38
CA ASN A 250 -11.96 11.21 9.46
C ASN A 250 -11.35 12.52 8.93
N LEU A 251 -11.41 13.58 9.74
CA LEU A 251 -10.77 14.87 9.44
C LEU A 251 -9.52 15.03 10.31
N VAL A 252 -8.48 15.65 9.74
CA VAL A 252 -7.25 15.94 10.49
C VAL A 252 -7.47 17.20 11.33
N PRO A 253 -7.24 17.16 12.65
CA PRO A 253 -7.39 18.33 13.51
C PRO A 253 -6.56 19.52 13.03
N GLY A 254 -7.19 20.69 12.94
CA GLY A 254 -6.59 21.93 12.41
C GLY A 254 -6.38 21.93 10.90
N GLY A 255 -6.82 20.90 10.17
CA GLY A 255 -6.75 20.82 8.71
C GLY A 255 -7.82 21.70 8.01
N PRO A 256 -7.65 22.03 6.72
CA PRO A 256 -8.62 22.83 5.96
C PRO A 256 -10.05 22.29 5.95
N ALA A 257 -10.21 20.98 5.82
CA ALA A 257 -11.51 20.33 5.79
C ALA A 257 -12.27 20.50 7.11
N GLU A 258 -11.61 20.28 8.26
CA GLU A 258 -12.20 20.53 9.59
C GLU A 258 -12.50 22.01 9.80
N LYS A 259 -11.52 22.90 9.52
CA LYS A 259 -11.67 24.36 9.63
C LYS A 259 -12.84 24.92 8.82
N SER A 260 -13.19 24.25 7.70
CA SER A 260 -14.30 24.68 6.86
C SER A 260 -15.66 24.55 7.55
N GLY A 261 -15.81 23.57 8.44
CA GLY A 261 -17.09 23.21 9.07
C GLY A 261 -18.19 22.75 8.09
N LYS A 262 -17.86 22.54 6.82
CA LYS A 262 -18.83 22.18 5.75
C LYS A 262 -18.83 20.69 5.42
N ILE A 263 -17.85 19.97 5.92
CA ILE A 263 -17.54 18.59 5.59
C ILE A 263 -17.55 17.79 6.87
N ASN A 264 -18.19 16.63 6.84
CA ASN A 264 -18.29 15.73 7.98
C ASN A 264 -17.72 14.36 7.61
N PRO A 265 -17.29 13.57 8.62
CA PRO A 265 -17.12 12.14 8.42
C PRO A 265 -18.37 11.52 7.79
N GLU A 266 -18.16 10.46 7.01
CA GLU A 266 -19.15 9.75 6.22
C GLU A 266 -19.63 10.42 4.92
N ASP A 267 -19.27 11.68 4.67
CA ASP A 267 -19.53 12.33 3.38
C ASP A 267 -18.83 11.59 2.22
N ARG A 268 -19.51 11.50 1.07
CA ARG A 268 -19.04 10.80 -0.14
C ARG A 268 -18.68 11.77 -1.25
N ILE A 269 -17.50 11.61 -1.83
CA ILE A 269 -16.97 12.43 -2.92
C ILE A 269 -17.50 11.92 -4.25
N THR A 270 -18.09 12.80 -5.05
CA THR A 270 -18.62 12.47 -6.39
C THR A 270 -17.85 13.14 -7.51
N LYS A 271 -17.51 14.43 -7.35
CA LYS A 271 -16.83 15.20 -8.38
C LYS A 271 -15.76 16.10 -7.81
N ILE A 272 -14.71 16.31 -8.60
CA ILE A 272 -13.61 17.21 -8.25
C ILE A 272 -13.36 18.18 -9.40
N ARG A 273 -13.11 19.44 -9.06
CA ARG A 273 -12.69 20.47 -10.03
C ARG A 273 -11.43 21.18 -9.52
N GLN A 274 -10.39 21.16 -10.35
CA GLN A 274 -9.19 21.96 -10.13
C GLN A 274 -9.43 23.43 -10.44
N VAL A 275 -8.74 24.31 -9.73
CA VAL A 275 -8.75 25.75 -10.03
C VAL A 275 -8.26 25.99 -11.45
N GLY A 276 -9.05 26.72 -12.24
CA GLY A 276 -8.75 27.02 -13.63
C GLY A 276 -9.29 26.00 -14.65
N SER A 277 -9.82 24.86 -14.19
CA SER A 277 -10.61 23.95 -15.04
C SER A 277 -12.06 24.44 -15.14
N SER A 278 -12.64 24.34 -16.34
CA SER A 278 -14.06 24.60 -16.57
C SER A 278 -14.95 23.39 -16.26
N GLU A 279 -14.36 22.19 -16.17
CA GLU A 279 -15.09 20.93 -16.08
C GLU A 279 -14.85 20.24 -14.73
N TYR A 280 -15.90 19.57 -14.25
CA TYR A 280 -15.83 18.68 -13.10
C TYR A 280 -15.48 17.28 -13.59
N GLU A 281 -14.52 16.65 -12.94
CA GLU A 281 -14.21 15.24 -13.14
C GLU A 281 -15.09 14.41 -12.21
N ASP A 282 -15.91 13.52 -12.78
CA ASP A 282 -16.66 12.52 -12.03
C ASP A 282 -15.71 11.40 -11.60
N VAL A 283 -15.56 11.26 -10.28
CA VAL A 283 -14.63 10.33 -9.65
C VAL A 283 -15.33 9.11 -9.04
N VAL A 284 -16.64 8.93 -9.30
CA VAL A 284 -17.36 7.74 -8.84
C VAL A 284 -16.78 6.50 -9.51
N GLY A 285 -16.48 5.50 -8.70
CA GLY A 285 -15.86 4.25 -9.11
C GLY A 285 -14.36 4.37 -9.41
N TRP A 286 -13.76 5.56 -9.32
CA TRP A 286 -12.31 5.70 -9.48
C TRP A 286 -11.57 5.01 -8.36
N ARG A 287 -10.28 4.72 -8.61
CA ARG A 287 -9.44 4.24 -7.54
C ARG A 287 -9.18 5.38 -6.55
N ILE A 288 -9.18 5.04 -5.27
CA ILE A 288 -8.96 6.03 -4.19
C ILE A 288 -7.68 6.82 -4.36
N ASP A 289 -6.64 6.20 -4.94
CA ASP A 289 -5.38 6.87 -5.17
C ASP A 289 -5.48 8.01 -6.17
N GLU A 290 -6.21 7.81 -7.26
CA GLU A 290 -6.45 8.84 -8.26
C GLU A 290 -7.26 10.00 -7.67
N VAL A 291 -8.24 9.69 -6.83
CA VAL A 291 -9.02 10.70 -6.11
C VAL A 291 -8.14 11.49 -5.13
N VAL A 292 -7.25 10.80 -4.41
CA VAL A 292 -6.27 11.42 -3.51
C VAL A 292 -5.33 12.34 -4.28
N ASP A 293 -4.84 11.94 -5.44
CA ASP A 293 -3.92 12.72 -6.27
C ASP A 293 -4.59 14.02 -6.78
N LEU A 294 -5.89 13.98 -7.09
CA LEU A 294 -6.67 15.18 -7.43
C LEU A 294 -6.89 16.10 -6.22
N ILE A 295 -7.10 15.54 -5.04
CA ILE A 295 -7.34 16.32 -3.81
C ILE A 295 -6.05 16.94 -3.27
N ARG A 296 -4.92 16.23 -3.40
CA ARG A 296 -3.59 16.76 -3.09
C ARG A 296 -3.21 17.86 -4.10
N GLY A 297 -2.20 18.63 -3.73
CA GLY A 297 -1.72 19.74 -4.54
C GLY A 297 -0.97 20.76 -3.70
N GLU A 298 -0.34 21.71 -4.38
CA GLU A 298 0.50 22.72 -3.73
C GLU A 298 -0.30 23.55 -2.71
N ALA A 299 0.31 23.79 -1.55
CA ALA A 299 -0.28 24.62 -0.51
C ALA A 299 -0.58 26.03 -1.05
N GLY A 300 -1.76 26.55 -0.73
CA GLY A 300 -2.26 27.83 -1.20
C GLY A 300 -3.16 27.76 -2.44
N THR A 301 -3.15 26.65 -3.18
CA THR A 301 -4.12 26.39 -4.26
C THR A 301 -5.48 26.01 -3.68
N GLU A 302 -6.54 26.14 -4.48
CA GLU A 302 -7.88 25.69 -4.08
C GLU A 302 -8.31 24.45 -4.88
N VAL A 303 -9.28 23.73 -4.36
CA VAL A 303 -9.97 22.63 -5.01
C VAL A 303 -11.44 22.70 -4.64
N GLU A 304 -12.30 22.40 -5.60
CA GLU A 304 -13.73 22.32 -5.35
C GLU A 304 -14.19 20.88 -5.47
N ILE A 305 -14.95 20.42 -4.49
CA ILE A 305 -15.36 19.03 -4.36
C ILE A 305 -16.88 18.99 -4.13
N GLU A 306 -17.55 18.14 -4.90
CA GLU A 306 -18.95 17.78 -4.68
C GLU A 306 -19.03 16.59 -3.72
N PHE A 307 -19.83 16.76 -2.66
CA PHE A 307 -20.09 15.74 -1.66
C PHE A 307 -21.57 15.37 -1.61
N ILE A 308 -21.87 14.09 -1.48
CA ILE A 308 -23.16 13.60 -1.00
C ILE A 308 -23.06 13.47 0.52
N SER A 309 -23.97 14.12 1.25
CA SER A 309 -23.99 14.08 2.72
C SER A 309 -24.59 12.78 3.22
N PHE A 310 -24.01 12.19 4.27
CA PHE A 310 -24.53 10.96 4.87
C PHE A 310 -25.91 11.15 5.54
N ASP A 311 -26.15 12.33 6.12
CA ASP A 311 -27.34 12.63 6.95
C ASP A 311 -28.62 12.94 6.17
N SER A 312 -28.59 13.00 4.83
CA SER A 312 -29.78 13.35 4.05
C SER A 312 -30.42 12.15 3.37
N ASP A 313 -31.67 11.84 3.76
CA ASP A 313 -32.58 10.88 3.10
C ASP A 313 -32.83 11.17 1.59
N ASN A 314 -32.22 12.22 1.03
CA ASN A 314 -32.45 12.76 -0.32
C ASN A 314 -31.16 12.96 -1.14
N ASP A 315 -30.03 12.32 -0.79
CA ASP A 315 -28.75 12.44 -1.51
C ASP A 315 -28.40 13.91 -1.86
N SER A 316 -28.60 14.83 -0.91
CA SER A 316 -28.40 16.25 -1.18
C SER A 316 -26.91 16.51 -1.43
N SER A 317 -26.56 16.90 -2.66
CA SER A 317 -25.19 17.25 -2.99
C SER A 317 -24.83 18.64 -2.46
N LYS A 318 -23.60 18.80 -1.98
CA LYS A 318 -23.02 20.07 -1.56
C LYS A 318 -21.68 20.28 -2.25
N LEU A 319 -21.48 21.49 -2.78
CA LEU A 319 -20.21 21.92 -3.35
C LEU A 319 -19.41 22.69 -2.30
N VAL A 320 -18.17 22.28 -2.09
CA VAL A 320 -17.29 22.91 -1.11
C VAL A 320 -15.96 23.24 -1.78
N ILE A 321 -15.59 24.52 -1.73
CA ILE A 321 -14.26 25.00 -2.11
C ILE A 321 -13.37 24.94 -0.87
N LEU A 322 -12.24 24.25 -0.99
CA LEU A 322 -11.23 24.10 0.05
C LEU A 322 -9.91 24.66 -0.46
N LYS A 323 -9.23 25.41 0.41
CA LYS A 323 -7.87 25.84 0.17
C LYS A 323 -6.92 24.78 0.72
N ARG A 324 -5.98 24.31 -0.10
CA ARG A 324 -4.95 23.36 0.32
C ARG A 324 -3.98 24.06 1.26
N GLU A 325 -3.65 23.41 2.36
CA GLU A 325 -2.67 23.89 3.33
C GLU A 325 -1.64 22.80 3.60
N GLU A 326 -0.45 23.21 4.07
CA GLU A 326 0.47 22.28 4.70
C GLU A 326 -0.10 21.88 6.06
N ILE A 327 -0.33 20.58 6.22
CA ILE A 327 -0.90 19.97 7.42
C ILE A 327 0.20 19.19 8.11
N LYS A 328 0.41 19.47 9.39
CA LYS A 328 1.32 18.71 10.23
C LYS A 328 0.58 17.51 10.81
N LEU A 329 1.16 16.33 10.64
CA LEU A 329 0.63 15.08 11.17
C LEU A 329 1.08 14.91 12.63
N GLU A 330 0.59 15.78 13.52
CA GLU A 330 0.94 15.79 14.94
C GLU A 330 0.62 14.45 15.63
N ASP A 331 -0.41 13.74 15.15
CA ASP A 331 -0.76 12.43 15.70
C ASP A 331 0.30 11.34 15.49
N ARG A 332 1.20 11.55 14.54
CA ARG A 332 2.30 10.63 14.20
C ARG A 332 3.64 11.06 14.77
N ALA A 333 3.68 12.19 15.47
CA ALA A 333 4.88 12.71 16.10
C ALA A 333 5.11 12.07 17.48
N ALA A 334 6.27 12.35 18.07
CA ALA A 334 6.55 11.93 19.43
C ALA A 334 5.52 12.52 20.41
N LYS A 335 4.93 11.67 21.24
CA LYS A 335 3.96 12.06 22.26
C LYS A 335 4.51 11.74 23.64
N SER A 336 4.03 12.46 24.65
CA SER A 336 4.49 12.28 26.02
C SER A 336 3.32 12.19 27.01
N GLU A 337 3.54 11.43 28.07
CA GLU A 337 2.67 11.39 29.25
C GLU A 337 3.50 11.29 30.52
N ILE A 338 2.94 11.70 31.66
CA ILE A 338 3.57 11.56 32.97
C ILE A 338 2.64 10.73 33.85
N ILE A 339 3.19 9.69 34.47
CA ILE A 339 2.48 8.82 35.40
C ILE A 339 3.14 8.92 36.78
N ASP A 340 2.33 9.09 37.81
CA ASP A 340 2.77 9.06 39.21
C ASP A 340 2.70 7.62 39.77
N ILE A 341 3.85 7.05 40.15
CA ILE A 341 3.95 5.70 40.74
C ILE A 341 4.79 5.76 42.01
N ASN A 342 4.21 5.37 43.16
CA ASN A 342 4.90 5.27 44.44
C ASN A 342 5.70 6.54 44.81
N ASN A 343 5.09 7.72 44.63
CA ASN A 343 5.68 9.05 44.81
C ASN A 343 6.82 9.43 43.84
N ASN A 344 7.04 8.66 42.78
CA ASN A 344 7.94 9.03 41.68
C ASN A 344 7.13 9.39 40.43
N LYS A 345 7.59 10.39 39.70
CA LYS A 345 7.06 10.76 38.38
C LYS A 345 7.82 10.04 37.29
N ILE A 346 7.12 9.27 36.48
CA ILE A 346 7.69 8.58 35.32
C ILE A 346 7.14 9.21 34.06
N GLY A 347 8.03 9.77 33.24
CA GLY A 347 7.70 10.30 31.92
C GLY A 347 7.79 9.21 30.88
N ILE A 348 6.77 9.04 30.06
CA ILE A 348 6.76 8.09 28.94
C ILE A 348 6.80 8.91 27.65
N ILE A 349 7.70 8.56 26.75
CA ILE A 349 7.81 9.11 25.41
C ILE A 349 7.48 8.01 24.43
N ASP A 350 6.34 8.12 23.76
CA ASP A 350 6.00 7.27 22.61
C ASP A 350 6.64 7.88 21.36
N LEU A 351 7.57 7.16 20.75
CA LEU A 351 8.24 7.58 19.52
C LEU A 351 7.90 6.61 18.38
N PRO A 352 6.90 6.93 17.53
CA PRO A 352 6.43 6.02 16.48
C PRO A 352 7.45 5.77 15.36
N SER A 353 8.32 6.74 15.05
CA SER A 353 9.35 6.60 14.00
C SER A 353 10.45 7.65 14.16
N PHE A 354 11.58 7.45 13.47
CA PHE A 354 12.67 8.43 13.38
C PHE A 354 12.46 9.39 12.21
N TYR A 355 11.46 10.26 12.31
CA TYR A 355 11.05 11.18 11.23
C TYR A 355 11.94 12.43 11.12
N ILE A 356 12.09 12.95 9.89
CA ILE A 356 12.80 14.17 9.51
C ILE A 356 12.21 14.81 8.24
N ASP A 357 12.04 16.13 8.25
CA ASP A 357 11.84 16.89 7.01
C ASP A 357 13.17 17.05 6.27
N PHE A 358 13.43 16.17 5.29
CA PHE A 358 14.67 16.18 4.51
C PHE A 358 14.84 17.44 3.66
N GLU A 359 13.75 18.01 3.13
CA GLU A 359 13.80 19.18 2.27
C GLU A 359 14.23 20.41 3.07
N GLU A 360 13.62 20.62 4.24
CA GLU A 360 13.98 21.71 5.13
C GLU A 360 15.36 21.53 5.75
N TYR A 361 15.73 20.28 6.08
CA TYR A 361 17.07 19.94 6.56
C TYR A 361 18.14 20.28 5.52
N GLN A 362 17.93 19.93 4.25
CA GLN A 362 18.86 20.25 3.15
C GLN A 362 18.97 21.75 2.91
N LYS A 363 17.86 22.50 3.05
CA LYS A 363 17.84 23.97 3.01
C LYS A 363 18.49 24.63 4.24
N ARG A 364 18.99 23.86 5.20
CA ARG A 364 19.61 24.31 6.45
C ARG A 364 18.69 25.23 7.26
N LYS A 365 17.37 24.99 7.21
CA LYS A 365 16.45 25.64 8.15
C LYS A 365 16.81 25.20 9.57
N LYS A 366 16.70 26.11 10.54
CA LYS A 366 17.05 25.80 11.94
C LYS A 366 15.98 25.01 12.66
N ASP A 367 14.72 25.26 12.32
CA ASP A 367 13.54 24.71 12.99
C ASP A 367 12.73 23.88 12.00
N TYR A 368 13.35 22.78 11.55
CA TYR A 368 12.68 21.80 10.70
C TYR A 368 12.07 20.71 11.59
N ARG A 369 10.98 20.11 11.10
CA ARG A 369 10.30 19.03 11.81
C ARG A 369 11.23 17.82 11.92
N SER A 370 11.46 17.34 13.14
CA SER A 370 12.27 16.15 13.37
C SER A 370 12.03 15.54 14.74
N SER A 371 12.15 14.22 14.79
CA SER A 371 11.98 13.42 16.00
C SER A 371 12.95 13.83 17.11
N SER A 372 14.21 14.16 16.79
CA SER A 372 15.16 14.61 17.81
C SER A 372 14.80 15.95 18.45
N ASN A 373 14.24 16.89 17.69
CA ASN A 373 13.77 18.17 18.23
C ASN A 373 12.54 17.98 19.13
N ASP A 374 11.58 17.16 18.70
CA ASP A 374 10.36 16.90 19.49
C ASP A 374 10.69 16.18 20.80
N VAL A 375 11.50 15.12 20.75
CA VAL A 375 11.97 14.42 21.97
C VAL A 375 12.78 15.36 22.87
N LYS A 376 13.63 16.22 22.31
CA LYS A 376 14.38 17.21 23.09
C LYS A 376 13.47 18.18 23.86
N ASN A 377 12.38 18.63 23.24
CA ASN A 377 11.41 19.52 23.89
C ASN A 377 10.66 18.80 25.02
N ILE A 378 10.20 17.57 24.78
CA ILE A 378 9.57 16.72 25.80
C ILE A 378 10.49 16.51 27.01
N LEU A 379 11.78 16.20 26.77
CA LEU A 379 12.74 16.00 27.87
C LEU A 379 12.98 17.27 28.70
N LYS A 380 12.92 18.46 28.07
CA LYS A 380 12.99 19.74 28.81
C LYS A 380 11.76 19.93 29.69
N GLU A 381 10.56 19.66 29.17
CA GLU A 381 9.31 19.73 29.94
C GLU A 381 9.30 18.75 31.12
N PHE A 382 9.86 17.55 30.92
CA PHE A 382 10.03 16.56 31.98
C PHE A 382 11.02 17.03 33.06
N ASN A 383 12.12 17.68 32.69
CA ASN A 383 13.04 18.30 33.64
C ASN A 383 12.35 19.42 34.45
N GLU A 384 11.60 20.30 33.79
CA GLU A 384 10.84 21.38 34.44
C GLU A 384 9.76 20.84 35.39
N SER A 385 9.15 19.71 35.04
CA SER A 385 8.10 19.05 35.82
C SER A 385 8.64 18.15 36.96
N ASN A 386 9.96 18.09 37.12
CA ASN A 386 10.66 17.22 38.07
C ASN A 386 10.31 15.73 37.89
N VAL A 387 10.24 15.25 36.65
CA VAL A 387 10.12 13.81 36.34
C VAL A 387 11.39 13.09 36.84
N ASP A 388 11.23 11.92 37.46
CA ASP A 388 12.30 11.16 38.09
C ASP A 388 12.98 10.18 37.13
N ALA A 389 12.22 9.59 36.21
CA ALA A 389 12.72 8.63 35.21
C ALA A 389 11.96 8.75 33.89
N VAL A 390 12.60 8.39 32.78
CA VAL A 390 11.98 8.35 31.45
C VAL A 390 11.91 6.93 30.92
N ILE A 391 10.78 6.58 30.30
CA ILE A 391 10.62 5.42 29.43
C ILE A 391 10.52 5.94 28.00
N LEU A 392 11.43 5.51 27.13
CA LEU A 392 11.35 5.72 25.68
C LEU A 392 10.75 4.46 25.04
N ASP A 393 9.51 4.54 24.58
CA ASP A 393 8.79 3.43 23.95
C ASP A 393 9.05 3.40 22.45
N LEU A 394 9.63 2.30 21.99
CA LEU A 394 9.98 2.03 20.59
C LEU A 394 9.29 0.76 20.06
N ARG A 395 8.33 0.17 20.78
CA ARG A 395 7.71 -1.12 20.41
C ARG A 395 7.10 -1.14 19.01
N ASN A 396 6.54 -0.02 18.58
CA ASN A 396 5.92 0.14 17.26
C ASN A 396 6.80 0.93 16.28
N ASN A 397 8.08 1.14 16.60
CA ASN A 397 8.98 1.94 15.80
C ASN A 397 9.72 1.08 14.75
N GLY A 398 9.28 1.19 13.49
CA GLY A 398 9.89 0.50 12.36
C GLY A 398 11.22 1.09 11.85
N GLY A 399 11.71 2.17 12.46
CA GLY A 399 12.91 2.88 12.05
C GLY A 399 12.64 4.27 11.47
N GLY A 400 13.52 4.71 10.58
CA GLY A 400 13.47 6.03 9.94
C GLY A 400 14.87 6.56 9.63
N ALA A 401 15.05 7.86 9.74
CA ALA A 401 16.31 8.51 9.43
C ALA A 401 17.41 8.21 10.46
N LEU A 402 18.48 7.56 10.01
CA LEU A 402 19.65 7.22 10.85
C LEU A 402 20.23 8.46 11.57
N ILE A 403 20.19 9.62 10.93
CA ILE A 403 20.68 10.87 11.53
C ILE A 403 19.87 11.27 12.77
N GLU A 404 18.57 11.02 12.77
CA GLU A 404 17.68 11.35 13.89
C GLU A 404 17.83 10.37 15.04
N ALA A 405 17.93 9.07 14.74
CA ALA A 405 18.28 8.06 15.74
C ALA A 405 19.57 8.43 16.48
N ASN A 406 20.61 8.85 15.74
CA ASN A 406 21.86 9.29 16.35
C ASN A 406 21.72 10.58 17.18
N LYS A 407 20.94 11.57 16.72
CA LYS A 407 20.70 12.79 17.48
C LYS A 407 19.95 12.52 18.78
N ILE A 408 18.97 11.62 18.77
CA ILE A 408 18.22 11.21 19.96
C ILE A 408 19.14 10.55 20.98
N ILE A 409 20.05 9.66 20.56
CA ILE A 409 21.06 9.09 21.48
C ILE A 409 21.87 10.20 22.16
N GLY A 410 22.23 11.25 21.42
CA GLY A 410 22.93 12.42 21.95
C GLY A 410 22.17 13.22 23.02
N LEU A 411 20.85 13.02 23.17
CA LEU A 411 20.06 13.64 24.24
C LEU A 411 20.26 12.95 25.59
N PHE A 412 20.72 11.70 25.58
CA PHE A 412 20.92 10.85 26.76
C PHE A 412 22.39 10.55 27.05
N VAL A 413 23.29 10.79 26.09
CA VAL A 413 24.72 10.48 26.20
C VAL A 413 25.57 11.68 25.78
N SER A 414 26.53 12.06 26.61
CA SER A 414 27.33 13.29 26.47
C SER A 414 28.28 13.33 25.27
N SER A 415 29.00 12.25 24.96
CA SER A 415 29.89 12.22 23.79
C SER A 415 30.31 10.81 23.38
N GLY A 416 30.65 10.65 22.10
CA GLY A 416 31.26 9.43 21.57
C GLY A 416 30.60 8.92 20.28
N PRO A 417 31.20 7.91 19.64
CA PRO A 417 30.59 7.22 18.53
C PRO A 417 29.42 6.35 19.02
N THR A 418 28.28 6.46 18.34
CA THR A 418 27.04 5.72 18.66
C THR A 418 26.82 4.57 17.66
N VAL A 419 27.22 4.75 16.40
CA VAL A 419 27.07 3.76 15.34
C VAL A 419 28.19 3.89 14.31
N GLN A 420 28.58 2.78 13.68
CA GLN A 420 29.53 2.75 12.58
C GLN A 420 28.85 2.22 11.32
N VAL A 421 28.92 2.97 10.23
CA VAL A 421 28.36 2.57 8.94
C VAL A 421 29.48 2.16 8.01
N LYS A 422 29.40 0.93 7.50
CA LYS A 422 30.31 0.42 6.48
C LYS A 422 29.65 0.48 5.10
N GLN A 423 30.24 1.22 4.17
CA GLN A 423 29.77 1.32 2.80
C GLN A 423 30.23 0.11 1.95
N SER A 424 29.61 -0.08 0.79
CA SER A 424 29.92 -1.17 -0.15
C SER A 424 31.37 -1.16 -0.65
N ARG A 425 32.05 0.00 -0.62
CA ARG A 425 33.47 0.16 -0.97
C ARG A 425 34.42 -0.10 0.21
N GLY A 426 33.89 -0.46 1.38
CA GLY A 426 34.67 -0.78 2.58
C GLY A 426 35.00 0.43 3.46
N TYR A 427 34.60 1.65 3.07
CA TYR A 427 34.74 2.84 3.91
C TYR A 427 33.85 2.71 5.15
N ILE A 428 34.44 2.93 6.33
CA ILE A 428 33.75 2.90 7.63
C ILE A 428 33.65 4.33 8.14
N GLN A 429 32.43 4.78 8.41
CA GLN A 429 32.14 6.09 8.95
C GLN A 429 31.53 5.95 10.36
N PRO A 430 32.20 6.46 11.41
CA PRO A 430 31.58 6.59 12.71
C PRO A 430 30.59 7.76 12.69
N TYR A 431 29.43 7.54 13.27
CA TYR A 431 28.44 8.55 13.62
C TYR A 431 28.42 8.70 15.14
N GLY A 432 28.09 9.90 15.58
CA GLY A 432 28.11 10.29 16.98
C GLY A 432 28.48 11.76 17.08
N SER A 433 28.38 12.32 18.27
CA SER A 433 28.77 13.70 18.51
C SER A 433 29.88 13.75 19.57
N SER A 434 30.92 14.53 19.29
CA SER A 434 31.94 14.88 20.29
C SER A 434 31.49 16.01 21.22
N ARG A 435 30.34 16.62 20.94
CA ARG A 435 29.75 17.75 21.67
C ARG A 435 28.24 17.56 21.77
N ALA A 436 27.78 16.38 22.16
CA ALA A 436 26.34 16.18 22.34
C ALA A 436 25.87 17.01 23.54
N ASP A 437 24.69 17.60 23.40
CA ASP A 437 24.01 18.32 24.48
C ASP A 437 23.11 17.32 25.19
N GLN A 438 23.60 16.72 26.28
CA GLN A 438 22.83 15.78 27.07
C GLN A 438 21.72 16.54 27.79
N VAL A 439 20.47 16.28 27.38
CA VAL A 439 19.28 16.95 27.92
C VAL A 439 18.72 16.19 29.11
N TRP A 440 18.90 14.85 29.13
CA TRP A 440 18.43 13.99 30.20
C TRP A 440 19.59 13.24 30.86
N GLU A 441 19.77 13.48 32.17
CA GLU A 441 20.83 12.88 32.98
C GLU A 441 20.32 11.85 34.00
N LYS A 442 18.99 11.75 34.15
CA LYS A 442 18.32 10.85 35.10
C LYS A 442 18.11 9.45 34.49
N PRO A 443 17.59 8.46 35.25
CA PRO A 443 17.34 7.12 34.72
C PRO A 443 16.50 7.12 33.44
N LEU A 444 16.92 6.28 32.49
CA LEU A 444 16.24 6.00 31.23
C LEU A 444 15.99 4.50 31.14
N LEU A 445 14.80 4.12 30.71
CA LEU A 445 14.45 2.79 30.22
C LEU A 445 14.04 2.90 28.75
N VAL A 446 14.43 1.94 27.93
CA VAL A 446 13.99 1.84 26.53
C VAL A 446 13.12 0.58 26.44
N LEU A 447 11.91 0.73 25.89
CA LEU A 447 10.91 -0.33 25.77
C LEU A 447 10.72 -0.76 24.32
#